data_AF-A0A3B8L4J4-F1
#
_entry.id   AF-A0A3B8L4J4-F1
#
_cell.length_a   1.000
_cell.length_b   1.000
_cell.length_c   1.000
_cell.angle_alpha   90.00
_cell.angle_beta   90.00
_cell.angle_gamma   90.00
#
_symmetry.space_group_name_H-M   'P 1'
#
loop_
_entity.id
_entity.type
_entity.pdbx_description
1 polymer ?
#
loop_
_entity_poly.entity_id
_entity_poly.type
_entity_poly.pdbx_seq_one_letter_code
_entity_poly.pdbx_strand_id
1 'polypeptide(L)'
;MLIRSFLLQVLVLLVTTVGTALSAERPNVLFIFSDDHAPHAIGAYGGWLKSVNPTPNIDRLARQGMLFQNSFCTNSICGPSRAVILTGKH
;
A
#
# COMPACT_ATOMS: atom_id res chain seq x y z
N MET A 1 -47.66 2.22 -24.29
CA MET A 1 -46.93 3.12 -23.36
C MET A 1 -46.50 2.43 -22.07
N LEU A 2 -47.32 1.59 -21.44
CA LEU A 2 -46.99 0.93 -20.15
C LEU A 2 -45.72 0.05 -20.17
N ILE A 3 -45.51 -0.80 -21.18
CA ILE A 3 -44.37 -1.74 -21.23
C ILE A 3 -43.01 -1.01 -21.32
N ARG A 4 -42.93 0.08 -22.10
CA ARG A 4 -41.72 0.92 -22.20
C ARG A 4 -41.40 1.62 -20.87
N SER A 5 -42.43 2.08 -20.15
CA SER A 5 -42.28 2.70 -18.82
C SER A 5 -41.77 1.69 -17.79
N PHE A 6 -42.28 0.46 -17.80
CA PHE A 6 -41.86 -0.61 -16.90
C PHE A 6 -40.41 -1.04 -17.13
N LEU A 7 -40.01 -1.23 -18.39
CA LEU A 7 -38.62 -1.55 -18.75
C LEU A 7 -37.64 -0.44 -18.34
N LEU A 8 -38.04 0.83 -18.47
CA LEU A 8 -37.20 1.97 -18.06
C LEU A 8 -37.02 1.99 -16.53
N GLN A 9 -38.08 1.71 -15.76
CA GLN A 9 -38.02 1.65 -14.30
C GLN A 9 -37.16 0.49 -13.80
N VAL A 10 -37.27 -0.68 -14.42
CA VAL A 10 -36.41 -1.84 -14.11
C VAL A 10 -34.94 -1.54 -14.41
N LEU A 11 -34.66 -0.88 -15.54
CA LEU A 11 -33.30 -0.49 -15.90
C LEU A 11 -32.70 0.51 -14.89
N VAL A 12 -33.46 1.52 -14.48
CA VAL A 12 -33.04 2.51 -13.48
C VAL A 12 -32.78 1.84 -12.11
N LEU A 13 -33.60 0.88 -11.73
CA LEU A 13 -33.42 0.12 -10.48
C LEU A 13 -32.16 -0.76 -10.51
N LEU A 14 -31.86 -1.38 -11.65
CA LEU A 14 -30.65 -2.18 -11.87
C LEU A 14 -29.38 -1.32 -11.85
N VAL A 15 -29.41 -0.13 -12.44
CA VAL A 15 -28.25 0.78 -12.46
C VAL A 15 -27.93 1.32 -11.05
N THR A 16 -28.96 1.62 -10.26
CA THR A 16 -28.76 2.18 -8.90
C THR A 16 -28.25 1.15 -7.89
N THR A 17 -28.61 -0.13 -8.03
CA THR A 17 -28.12 -1.21 -7.14
C THR A 17 -26.66 -1.59 -7.39
N VAL A 18 -26.17 -1.47 -8.63
CA VAL A 18 -24.75 -1.72 -8.94
C VAL A 18 -23.86 -0.59 -8.39
N GLY A 19 -24.33 0.66 -8.40
CA GLY A 19 -23.55 1.82 -7.96
C GLY A 19 -23.22 1.83 -6.47
N THR A 20 -24.08 1.28 -5.61
CA THR A 20 -23.86 1.26 -4.15
C THR A 20 -22.93 0.14 -3.70
N ALA A 21 -22.86 -0.98 -4.45
CA ALA A 21 -21.95 -2.08 -4.18
C ALA A 21 -20.46 -1.72 -4.46
N LEU A 22 -20.21 -0.65 -5.21
CA LEU A 22 -18.88 -0.19 -5.60
C LEU A 22 -18.24 0.81 -4.61
N SER A 23 -18.90 1.13 -3.50
CA SER A 23 -18.28 1.92 -2.44
C SER A 23 -17.25 1.05 -1.70
N ALA A 24 -16.05 0.96 -2.25
CA ALA A 24 -14.93 0.28 -1.59
C ALA A 24 -14.71 0.90 -0.20
N GLU A 25 -14.67 0.06 0.83
CA GLU A 25 -14.37 0.52 2.18
C GLU A 25 -13.03 1.24 2.19
N ARG A 26 -12.97 2.39 2.87
CA ARG A 26 -11.73 3.16 3.00
C ARG A 26 -10.72 2.30 3.76
N PRO A 27 -9.56 1.97 3.15
CA PRO A 27 -8.58 1.13 3.83
C PRO A 27 -7.93 1.90 4.99
N ASN A 28 -7.56 1.16 6.04
CA ASN A 28 -6.66 1.66 7.06
C ASN A 28 -5.22 1.64 6.52
N VAL A 29 -4.49 2.75 6.69
CA VAL A 29 -3.09 2.85 6.27
C VAL A 29 -2.20 2.84 7.50
N LEU A 30 -1.36 1.81 7.63
CA LEU A 30 -0.31 1.72 8.65
C LEU A 30 1.04 1.98 8.00
N PHE A 31 1.70 3.06 8.42
CA PHE A 31 3.06 3.39 8.00
C PHE A 31 4.07 3.02 9.10
N ILE A 32 4.96 2.07 8.81
CA ILE A 32 6.01 1.63 9.72
C ILE A 32 7.34 2.18 9.21
N PHE A 33 8.05 2.91 10.08
CA PHE A 33 9.34 3.51 9.77
C PHE A 33 10.38 3.06 10.79
N SER A 34 11.51 2.54 10.32
CA SER A 34 12.64 2.11 11.15
C SER A 34 13.84 3.03 10.94
N ASP A 35 14.55 3.37 12.02
CA ASP A 35 15.74 4.23 11.98
C ASP A 35 17.00 3.42 11.61
N ASP A 36 17.88 4.01 10.80
CA ASP A 36 19.17 3.44 10.37
C ASP A 36 19.14 2.00 9.82
N HIS A 37 18.00 1.60 9.24
CA HIS A 37 17.77 0.22 8.83
C HIS A 37 18.32 -0.03 7.41
N ALA A 38 19.56 -0.52 7.34
CA ALA A 38 20.21 -0.84 6.08
C ALA A 38 19.50 -2.00 5.33
N PRO A 39 19.42 -1.99 3.98
CA PRO A 39 18.78 -3.05 3.21
C PRO A 39 19.32 -4.44 3.49
N HIS A 40 20.64 -4.56 3.73
CA HIS A 40 21.28 -5.84 4.04
C HIS A 40 20.83 -6.47 5.35
N ALA A 41 20.28 -5.69 6.28
CA ALA A 41 19.75 -6.17 7.56
C ALA A 41 18.33 -6.77 7.43
N ILE A 42 17.69 -6.66 6.27
CA ILE A 42 16.36 -7.21 5.98
C ILE A 42 16.51 -8.45 5.08
N GLY A 43 16.03 -9.59 5.55
CA GLY A 43 16.14 -10.89 4.87
C GLY A 43 15.52 -10.93 3.48
N ALA A 44 14.45 -10.18 3.24
CA ALA A 44 13.79 -10.05 1.94
C ALA A 44 14.69 -9.50 0.82
N TYR A 45 15.70 -8.69 1.16
CA TYR A 45 16.66 -8.15 0.19
C TYR A 45 17.84 -9.10 -0.08
N GLY A 46 17.87 -10.28 0.55
CA GLY A 46 18.89 -11.31 0.26
C GLY A 46 20.31 -10.94 0.70
N GLY A 47 20.47 -10.01 1.65
CA GLY A 47 21.76 -9.58 2.17
C GLY A 47 22.52 -10.64 2.97
N TRP A 48 23.81 -10.40 3.19
CA TRP A 48 24.73 -11.29 3.93
C TRP A 48 24.35 -11.50 5.40
N LEU A 49 23.51 -10.64 5.98
CA LEU A 49 23.03 -10.78 7.36
C LEU A 49 21.83 -11.71 7.51
N LYS A 50 21.20 -12.19 6.42
CA LYS A 50 19.93 -12.94 6.48
C LYS A 50 19.97 -14.17 7.41
N SER A 51 21.10 -14.88 7.46
CA SER A 51 21.27 -16.07 8.30
C SER A 51 21.46 -15.76 9.78
N VAL A 52 22.05 -14.60 10.10
CA VAL A 52 22.37 -14.20 11.48
C VAL A 52 21.35 -13.23 12.08
N ASN A 53 20.61 -12.50 11.23
CA ASN A 53 19.55 -11.56 11.60
C ASN A 53 18.27 -11.83 10.78
N PRO A 54 17.51 -12.89 11.09
CA PRO A 54 16.31 -13.23 10.35
C PRO A 54 15.17 -12.25 10.63
N THR A 55 14.47 -11.82 9.58
CA THR A 55 13.32 -10.88 9.67
C THR A 55 12.01 -11.53 9.19
N PRO A 56 11.54 -12.63 9.81
CA PRO A 56 10.47 -13.47 9.24
C PRO A 56 9.14 -12.73 9.00
N ASN A 57 8.81 -11.74 9.84
CA ASN A 57 7.60 -10.93 9.69
C ASN A 57 7.71 -9.93 8.53
N ILE A 58 8.86 -9.27 8.37
CA ILE A 58 9.10 -8.35 7.25
C ILE A 58 9.17 -9.15 5.94
N ASP A 59 9.84 -10.30 5.95
CA ASP A 59 9.95 -11.19 4.79
C ASP A 59 8.58 -11.71 4.36
N ARG A 60 7.68 -11.99 5.32
CA ARG A 60 6.29 -12.35 5.02
C ARG A 60 5.54 -11.20 4.36
N LEU A 61 5.68 -9.96 4.84
CA LEU A 61 5.06 -8.79 4.22
C LEU A 61 5.57 -8.58 2.78
N ALA A 62 6.87 -8.73 2.55
CA ALA A 62 7.46 -8.62 1.22
C ALA A 62 6.91 -9.67 0.25
N ARG A 63 6.73 -10.93 0.69
CA ARG A 63 6.15 -12.00 -0.13
C ARG A 63 4.65 -11.83 -0.42
N GLN A 64 3.91 -11.23 0.51
CA GLN A 64 2.46 -11.02 0.40
C GLN A 64 2.10 -9.70 -0.31
N GLY A 65 3.09 -8.84 -0.56
CA GLY A 65 2.90 -7.53 -1.15
C GLY A 65 3.95 -7.24 -2.22
N MET A 66 4.56 -6.06 -2.12
CA MET A 66 5.56 -5.58 -3.08
C MET A 66 6.85 -5.20 -2.35
N LEU A 67 7.98 -5.54 -2.95
CA LEU A 67 9.32 -5.18 -2.49
C LEU A 67 9.96 -4.20 -3.48
N PHE A 68 10.32 -3.01 -3.00
CA PHE A 68 11.01 -2.01 -3.81
C PHE A 68 12.51 -2.26 -3.80
N GLN A 69 13.07 -2.74 -4.91
CA GLN A 69 14.52 -2.97 -5.01
C GLN A 69 15.34 -1.68 -5.08
N ASN A 70 14.72 -0.59 -5.54
CA ASN A 70 15.35 0.71 -5.71
C ASN A 70 14.55 1.77 -4.93
N SER A 71 14.74 1.78 -3.61
CA SER A 71 14.14 2.77 -2.70
C SER A 71 15.24 3.59 -2.05
N PHE A 72 15.27 4.90 -2.32
CA PHE A 72 16.30 5.81 -1.86
C PHE A 72 15.73 6.84 -0.88
N CYS A 73 16.51 7.19 0.14
CA CYS A 73 16.23 8.39 0.91
C CYS A 73 16.68 9.63 0.12
N THR A 74 15.99 10.74 0.31
CA THR A 74 16.39 12.03 -0.29
C THR A 74 17.54 12.69 0.44
N ASN A 75 17.74 12.32 1.71
CA ASN A 75 18.84 12.77 2.54
C ASN A 75 19.28 11.63 3.47
N SER A 76 20.58 11.50 3.69
CA SER A 76 21.19 10.45 4.53
C SER A 76 21.25 10.80 6.02
N ILE A 77 20.55 11.84 6.47
CA ILE A 77 20.42 12.23 7.88
C ILE A 77 18.97 12.05 8.33
N CYS A 78 18.79 11.49 9.53
CA CYS A 78 17.50 11.05 10.05
C CYS A 78 16.45 12.19 10.11
N GLY A 79 16.83 13.40 10.53
CA GLY A 79 15.97 14.57 10.59
C GLY A 79 15.39 14.99 9.22
N PRO A 80 16.22 15.42 8.25
CA PRO A 80 15.75 15.83 6.93
C PRO A 80 15.08 14.69 6.15
N SER A 81 15.53 13.44 6.28
CA SER A 81 14.86 12.28 5.67
C SER A 81 13.41 12.13 6.14
N ARG A 82 13.17 12.21 7.46
CA ARG A 82 11.80 12.17 8.02
C ARG A 82 10.98 13.39 7.62
N ALA A 83 11.57 14.58 7.59
CA ALA A 83 10.89 15.80 7.17
C ALA A 83 10.37 15.68 5.73
N VAL A 84 11.17 15.11 4.83
CA VAL A 84 10.77 14.80 3.46
C VAL A 84 9.58 13.83 3.43
N ILE A 85 9.64 12.73 4.17
CA ILE A 85 8.56 11.72 4.20
C ILE A 85 7.23 12.31 4.68
N LEU A 86 7.28 13.18 5.70
CA LEU A 86 6.08 13.79 6.29
C LEU A 86 5.48 14.89 5.41
N THR A 87 6.30 15.61 4.65
CA THR A 87 5.86 16.81 3.91
C THR A 87 5.74 16.59 2.40
N GLY A 88 6.40 15.56 1.86
CA GLY A 88 6.50 15.33 0.42
C GLY A 88 7.31 16.39 -0.32
N LYS A 89 8.21 17.10 0.35
CA LYS A 89 9.02 18.21 -0.21
C LYS A 89 10.52 17.94 -0.14
N HIS A 90 11.26 18.46 -1.11
CA HIS A 90 12.73 18.38 -1.20
C HIS A 90 13.29 19.74 -1.62
#